data_AF-A0A7S2FYV3-F1
#
_entry.id   AF-A0A7S2FYV3-F1
#
_cell.length_a   1.000
_cell.length_b   1.000
_cell.length_c   1.000
_cell.angle_alpha   90.00
_cell.angle_beta   90.00
_cell.angle_gamma   90.00
#
_symmetry.space_group_name_H-M   'P 1'
#
loop_
_entity.id
_entity.type
_entity.pdbx_description
1 polymer ?
#
loop_
_entity_poly.entity_id
_entity_poly.type
_entity_poly.pdbx_seq_one_letter_code
_entity_poly.pdbx_strand_id
1 'polypeptide(L)'
;FWDASHIVEDLARSYGKWQTSECRRMTDELVSLDPDGSGHVPLHIFYSQPDTADYQFSESEDYLRQIGALDDTVAGSPHVRIANYMTGPSNCIASFSHYSVCCLSDCEALMGEIESRIQAPMAPPQQILDIVGNLSSTYVDAPRDLGQGLEQRLAEVAERHGGEVPLHGRLFAQWVHHAFPQECPYPHVHEAAAVLTPGHWAEGNRTAAAAKEERQRKIAEAEAGASAGAAEGGRSELAWSDEEVLPVHEPPRAPARPWA
;
A
#
# COMPACT_ATOMS: atom_id res chain seq x y z
N PHE A 1 -26.99 27.06 -0.70
CA PHE A 1 -26.67 25.66 -0.34
C PHE A 1 -26.35 24.82 -1.57
N TRP A 2 -27.22 24.78 -2.59
CA TRP A 2 -26.95 24.09 -3.86
C TRP A 2 -25.71 24.59 -4.61
N ASP A 3 -25.56 25.91 -4.74
CA ASP A 3 -24.42 26.51 -5.46
C ASP A 3 -23.07 26.24 -4.77
N ALA A 4 -23.04 26.26 -3.44
CA ALA A 4 -21.84 25.93 -2.68
C ALA A 4 -21.48 24.43 -2.82
N SER A 5 -22.47 23.53 -2.87
CA SER A 5 -22.24 22.10 -3.12
C SER A 5 -21.67 21.87 -4.51
N HIS A 6 -22.19 22.54 -5.54
CA HIS A 6 -21.71 22.40 -6.91
C HIS A 6 -20.29 22.92 -7.08
N ILE A 7 -19.96 24.06 -6.45
CA ILE A 7 -18.59 24.59 -6.47
C ILE A 7 -17.62 23.62 -5.79
N VAL A 8 -17.99 23.02 -4.65
CA VAL A 8 -17.14 22.03 -3.96
C VAL A 8 -17.01 20.75 -4.78
N GLU A 9 -18.07 20.27 -5.41
CA GLU A 9 -18.01 19.10 -6.30
C GLU A 9 -17.14 19.36 -7.53
N ASP A 10 -17.28 20.51 -8.18
CA ASP A 10 -16.49 20.86 -9.35
C ASP A 10 -15.01 21.06 -8.98
N LEU A 11 -14.73 21.71 -7.85
CA LEU A 11 -13.38 21.82 -7.28
C LEU A 11 -12.79 20.43 -6.96
N ALA A 12 -13.56 19.56 -6.30
CA ALA A 12 -13.12 18.20 -5.98
C ALA A 12 -12.87 17.36 -7.24
N ARG A 13 -13.72 17.47 -8.28
CA ARG A 13 -13.54 16.74 -9.55
C ARG A 13 -12.34 17.26 -10.34
N SER A 14 -12.11 18.56 -10.36
CA SER A 14 -11.00 19.19 -11.10
C SER A 14 -9.66 18.94 -10.41
N TYR A 15 -9.58 19.10 -9.09
CA TYR A 15 -8.40 18.73 -8.31
C TYR A 15 -8.14 17.22 -8.37
N GLY A 16 -9.19 16.38 -8.27
CA GLY A 16 -9.06 14.93 -8.34
C GLY A 16 -8.42 14.46 -9.65
N LYS A 17 -8.89 14.95 -10.82
CA LYS A 17 -8.32 14.56 -12.13
C LYS A 17 -6.85 14.93 -12.31
N TRP A 18 -6.45 16.12 -11.87
CA TRP A 18 -5.06 16.57 -11.97
C TRP A 18 -4.16 15.84 -10.98
N GLN A 19 -4.66 15.62 -9.76
CA GLN A 19 -3.98 14.85 -8.74
C GLN A 19 -3.81 13.39 -9.16
N THR A 20 -4.78 12.78 -9.86
CA THR A 20 -4.62 11.44 -10.46
C THR A 20 -3.47 11.38 -11.47
N SER A 21 -3.28 12.39 -12.32
CA SER A 21 -2.19 12.35 -13.31
C SER A 21 -0.81 12.56 -12.70
N GLU A 22 -0.67 13.49 -11.74
CA GLU A 22 0.62 13.72 -11.08
C GLU A 22 1.01 12.57 -10.15
N CYS A 23 0.05 11.99 -9.42
CA CYS A 23 0.31 10.81 -8.58
C CYS A 23 0.71 9.62 -9.46
N ARG A 24 0.05 9.38 -10.60
CA ARG A 24 0.45 8.30 -11.52
C ARG A 24 1.86 8.47 -12.06
N ARG A 25 2.21 9.69 -12.49
CA ARG A 25 3.56 9.98 -12.96
C ARG A 25 4.60 9.76 -11.87
N MET A 26 4.29 10.13 -10.63
CA MET A 26 5.14 9.84 -9.47
C MET A 26 5.28 8.33 -9.21
N THR A 27 4.19 7.56 -9.32
CA THR A 27 4.23 6.09 -9.22
C THR A 27 5.10 5.50 -10.31
N ASP A 28 4.96 5.94 -11.57
CA ASP A 28 5.78 5.46 -12.70
C ASP A 28 7.27 5.68 -12.46
N GLU A 29 7.64 6.83 -11.87
CA GLU A 29 9.02 7.13 -11.50
C GLU A 29 9.51 6.21 -10.37
N LEU A 30 8.71 5.95 -9.34
CA LEU A 30 9.06 4.98 -8.30
C LEU A 30 9.21 3.55 -8.86
N VAL A 31 8.32 3.14 -9.78
CA VAL A 31 8.41 1.84 -10.46
C VAL A 31 9.66 1.76 -11.32
N SER A 32 10.12 2.86 -11.91
CA SER A 32 11.40 2.89 -12.65
C SER A 32 12.63 2.68 -11.77
N LEU A 33 12.49 2.89 -10.45
CA LEU A 33 13.53 2.67 -9.43
C LEU A 33 13.44 1.28 -8.78
N ASP A 34 12.44 0.48 -9.13
CA ASP A 34 12.20 -0.88 -8.64
C ASP A 34 12.89 -1.89 -9.58
N PRO A 35 14.08 -2.42 -9.20
CA PRO A 35 14.92 -3.20 -10.11
C PRO A 35 14.34 -4.58 -10.46
N ASP A 36 13.54 -5.15 -9.56
CA ASP A 36 12.98 -6.50 -9.67
C ASP A 36 11.47 -6.50 -9.96
N GLY A 37 10.85 -5.32 -10.04
CA GLY A 37 9.40 -5.18 -10.28
C GLY A 37 8.59 -5.72 -9.11
N SER A 38 9.15 -5.70 -7.90
CA SER A 38 8.58 -6.29 -6.69
C SER A 38 7.61 -5.36 -5.95
N GLY A 39 7.40 -4.14 -6.44
CA GLY A 39 6.69 -3.05 -5.76
C GLY A 39 7.52 -2.39 -4.65
N HIS A 40 8.83 -2.61 -4.63
CA HIS A 40 9.73 -2.14 -3.58
C HIS A 40 10.95 -1.44 -4.17
N VAL A 41 11.25 -0.23 -3.69
CA VAL A 41 12.46 0.51 -4.09
C VAL A 41 13.50 0.39 -2.97
N PRO A 42 14.71 -0.15 -3.22
CA PRO A 42 15.77 -0.12 -2.23
C PRO A 42 16.02 1.30 -1.72
N LEU A 43 16.09 1.50 -0.39
CA LEU A 43 16.13 2.85 0.20
C LEU A 43 17.32 3.69 -0.30
N HIS A 44 18.44 3.04 -0.61
CA HIS A 44 19.60 3.72 -1.18
C HIS A 44 19.33 4.25 -2.60
N ILE A 45 18.59 3.51 -3.43
CA ILE A 45 18.12 3.94 -4.76
C ILE A 45 17.09 5.07 -4.61
N PHE A 46 16.18 4.94 -3.64
CA PHE A 46 15.21 5.97 -3.27
C PHE A 46 15.86 7.28 -2.78
N TYR A 47 17.14 7.29 -2.40
CA TYR A 47 17.87 8.51 -2.05
C TYR A 47 18.86 8.98 -3.11
N SER A 48 19.15 8.16 -4.12
CA SER A 48 20.19 8.42 -5.11
C SER A 48 19.66 8.98 -6.44
N GLN A 49 18.51 9.66 -6.44
CA GLN A 49 18.03 10.31 -7.67
C GLN A 49 19.01 11.42 -8.11
N PRO A 50 19.18 11.62 -9.43
CA PRO A 50 19.94 12.75 -9.93
C PRO A 50 19.23 14.07 -9.60
N ASP A 51 20.00 15.15 -9.44
CA ASP A 51 19.44 16.50 -9.19
C ASP A 51 18.48 16.98 -10.30
N THR A 52 18.59 16.39 -11.50
CA THR A 52 17.75 16.65 -12.67
C THR A 52 16.48 15.80 -12.73
N ALA A 53 16.23 14.94 -11.74
CA ALA A 53 15.02 14.12 -11.70
C ALA A 53 13.78 15.00 -11.53
N ASP A 54 12.68 14.58 -12.14
CA ASP A 54 11.39 15.27 -12.05
C ASP A 54 10.79 15.21 -10.64
N TYR A 55 11.15 14.15 -9.89
CA TYR A 55 10.79 13.97 -8.49
C TYR A 55 12.05 13.75 -7.65
N GLN A 56 12.09 14.40 -6.49
CA GLN A 56 13.10 14.18 -5.48
C GLN A 56 12.46 13.59 -4.23
N PHE A 57 12.58 12.28 -4.11
CA PHE A 57 12.15 11.53 -2.95
C PHE A 57 13.18 11.70 -1.83
N SER A 58 12.71 12.09 -0.65
CA SER A 58 13.60 12.53 0.42
C SER A 58 13.06 12.27 1.82
N GLU A 59 11.98 11.51 1.93
CA GLU A 59 11.35 11.17 3.19
C GLU A 59 12.28 10.35 4.10
N SER A 60 12.29 10.65 5.40
CA SER A 60 13.14 10.02 6.40
C SER A 60 12.75 8.57 6.66
N GLU A 61 13.73 7.79 7.12
CA GLU A 61 13.50 6.38 7.49
C GLU A 61 12.47 6.26 8.62
N ASP A 62 12.48 7.19 9.57
CA ASP A 62 11.51 7.26 10.67
C ASP A 62 10.09 7.49 10.15
N TYR A 63 9.91 8.47 9.28
CA TYR A 63 8.61 8.73 8.64
C TYR A 63 8.11 7.51 7.86
N LEU A 64 8.94 6.98 6.96
CA LEU A 64 8.58 5.86 6.09
C LEU A 64 8.19 4.63 6.91
N ARG A 65 8.89 4.36 8.02
CA ARG A 65 8.55 3.27 8.93
C ARG A 65 7.21 3.48 9.63
N GLN A 66 6.97 4.67 10.19
CA GLN A 66 5.74 4.96 10.93
C GLN A 66 4.48 4.86 10.06
N ILE A 67 4.58 5.24 8.78
CA ILE A 67 3.47 5.13 7.83
C ILE A 67 3.40 3.75 7.15
N GLY A 68 4.22 2.79 7.56
CA GLY A 68 4.24 1.44 6.99
C GLY A 68 4.78 1.36 5.55
N ALA A 69 5.41 2.42 5.06
CA ALA A 69 6.03 2.47 3.74
C ALA A 69 7.45 1.90 3.72
N LEU A 70 8.09 1.66 4.87
CA LEU A 70 9.40 1.01 4.94
C LEU A 70 9.25 -0.48 5.26
N ASP A 71 9.88 -1.32 4.44
CA ASP A 71 10.17 -2.72 4.71
C ASP A 71 11.63 -2.85 5.16
N ASP A 72 11.84 -3.02 6.47
CA ASP A 72 13.15 -3.24 7.09
C ASP A 72 13.28 -4.66 7.69
N THR A 73 12.48 -5.61 7.19
CA THR A 73 12.51 -7.01 7.63
C THR A 73 13.88 -7.68 7.43
N VAL A 74 14.61 -7.29 6.38
CA VAL A 74 15.96 -7.74 6.10
C VAL A 74 16.96 -6.69 6.59
N ALA A 75 17.72 -7.04 7.62
CA ALA A 75 18.74 -6.17 8.19
C ALA A 75 19.75 -5.73 7.12
N GLY A 76 19.99 -4.42 7.02
CA GLY A 76 20.91 -3.83 6.05
C GLY A 76 20.37 -3.69 4.63
N SER A 77 19.13 -4.13 4.37
CA SER A 77 18.48 -3.97 3.06
C SER A 77 17.05 -3.41 3.20
N PRO A 78 16.91 -2.16 3.69
CA PRO A 78 15.59 -1.53 3.80
C PRO A 78 15.07 -1.12 2.41
N HIS A 79 13.78 -1.34 2.18
CA HIS A 79 13.10 -0.99 0.93
C HIS A 79 11.84 -0.17 1.20
N VAL A 80 11.50 0.72 0.28
CA VAL A 80 10.26 1.51 0.31
C VAL A 80 9.19 0.78 -0.48
N ARG A 81 8.06 0.47 0.15
CA ARG A 81 6.85 -0.05 -0.48
C ARG A 81 6.17 1.07 -1.28
N ILE A 82 6.13 0.93 -2.60
CA ILE A 82 5.62 1.97 -3.50
C ILE A 82 4.18 2.34 -3.14
N ALA A 83 3.29 1.35 -3.05
CA ALA A 83 1.87 1.58 -2.79
C ALA A 83 1.62 2.30 -1.45
N ASN A 84 2.30 1.89 -0.37
CA ASN A 84 2.18 2.55 0.93
C ASN A 84 2.73 3.98 0.91
N TYR A 85 3.88 4.20 0.26
CA TYR A 85 4.45 5.53 0.08
C TYR A 85 3.46 6.45 -0.63
N MET A 86 2.90 6.01 -1.76
CA MET A 86 1.96 6.80 -2.55
C MET A 86 0.73 7.22 -1.73
N THR A 87 0.21 6.35 -0.88
CA THR A 87 -0.93 6.68 0.01
C THR A 87 -0.53 7.47 1.28
N GLY A 88 0.76 7.80 1.43
CA GLY A 88 1.32 8.46 2.61
C GLY A 88 0.99 9.95 2.72
N PRO A 89 1.04 10.52 3.94
CA PRO A 89 0.74 11.94 4.20
C PRO A 89 1.56 12.98 3.42
N SER A 90 2.81 12.66 3.04
CA SER A 90 3.71 13.51 2.26
C SER A 90 3.22 13.70 0.82
N ASN A 91 2.33 12.81 0.35
CA ASN A 91 1.72 12.85 -0.98
C ASN A 91 0.32 13.52 -0.96
N CYS A 92 0.08 14.36 0.05
CA CYS A 92 -1.09 15.23 0.14
C CYS A 92 -0.76 16.65 -0.37
N ILE A 93 -1.50 17.12 -1.36
CA ILE A 93 -1.27 18.43 -2.00
C ILE A 93 -1.88 19.56 -1.16
N ALA A 94 -2.97 19.28 -0.45
CA ALA A 94 -3.64 20.26 0.39
C ALA A 94 -4.21 19.59 1.64
N SER A 95 -4.02 20.25 2.78
CA SER A 95 -4.59 19.83 4.05
C SER A 95 -5.46 20.95 4.62
N PHE A 96 -6.70 20.62 4.93
CA PHE A 96 -7.68 21.48 5.58
C PHE A 96 -7.98 20.91 6.97
N SER A 97 -8.74 21.65 7.78
CA SER A 97 -9.03 21.25 9.17
C SER A 97 -9.78 19.91 9.30
N HIS A 98 -10.53 19.51 8.27
CA HIS A 98 -11.38 18.31 8.31
C HIS A 98 -11.12 17.30 7.19
N TYR A 99 -10.35 17.67 6.18
CA TYR A 99 -10.05 16.79 5.06
C TYR A 99 -8.69 17.14 4.45
N SER A 100 -8.07 16.17 3.79
CA SER A 100 -6.87 16.38 2.98
C SER A 100 -7.11 15.83 1.58
N VAL A 101 -6.43 16.41 0.59
CA VAL A 101 -6.45 15.97 -0.80
C VAL A 101 -5.12 15.26 -1.06
N CYS A 102 -5.17 13.93 -1.18
CA CYS A 102 -4.00 13.05 -1.22
C CYS A 102 -4.08 12.07 -2.39
N CYS A 103 -2.92 11.55 -2.80
CA CYS A 103 -2.84 10.43 -3.73
C CYS A 103 -3.82 9.31 -3.38
N LEU A 104 -4.64 8.91 -4.35
CA LEU A 104 -5.59 7.82 -4.21
C LEU A 104 -4.86 6.49 -4.34
N SER A 105 -5.37 5.46 -3.68
CA SER A 105 -4.85 4.10 -3.86
C SER A 105 -5.42 3.50 -5.15
N ASP A 106 -4.55 3.11 -6.08
CA ASP A 106 -4.98 2.36 -7.26
C ASP A 106 -5.62 1.00 -6.89
N CYS A 107 -5.32 0.48 -5.69
CA CYS A 107 -5.98 -0.69 -5.12
C CYS A 107 -7.50 -0.54 -4.97
N GLU A 108 -8.02 0.67 -4.74
CA GLU A 108 -9.47 0.86 -4.58
C GLU A 108 -10.23 0.48 -5.85
N ALA A 109 -9.65 0.74 -7.03
CA ALA A 109 -10.23 0.32 -8.30
C ALA A 109 -10.20 -1.21 -8.45
N LEU A 110 -9.09 -1.86 -8.06
CA LEU A 110 -8.95 -3.33 -8.09
C LEU A 110 -9.95 -4.01 -7.14
N MET A 111 -10.05 -3.49 -5.90
CA MET A 111 -11.01 -3.97 -4.92
C MET A 111 -12.45 -3.78 -5.41
N GLY A 112 -12.77 -2.64 -6.02
CA GLY A 112 -14.08 -2.39 -6.61
C GLY A 112 -14.45 -3.43 -7.69
N GLU A 113 -13.51 -3.80 -8.55
CA GLU A 113 -13.71 -4.88 -9.55
C GLU A 113 -13.93 -6.24 -8.89
N ILE A 114 -13.12 -6.59 -7.88
CA ILE A 114 -13.25 -7.85 -7.11
C ILE A 114 -14.63 -7.92 -6.44
N GLU A 115 -15.04 -6.86 -5.74
CA GLU A 115 -16.33 -6.74 -5.05
C GLU A 115 -17.50 -6.79 -6.04
N SER A 116 -17.36 -6.15 -7.20
CA SER A 116 -18.40 -6.15 -8.25
C SER A 116 -18.71 -7.55 -8.76
N ARG A 117 -17.71 -8.45 -8.78
CA ARG A 117 -17.85 -9.83 -9.25
C ARG A 117 -18.27 -10.79 -8.14
N ILE A 118 -17.82 -10.55 -6.90
CA ILE A 118 -18.14 -11.43 -5.76
C ILE A 118 -19.54 -11.13 -5.19
N GLN A 119 -19.91 -9.84 -5.06
CA GLN A 119 -21.20 -9.40 -4.52
C GLN A 119 -21.54 -9.96 -3.12
N ALA A 120 -20.52 -10.22 -2.31
CA ALA A 120 -20.63 -10.76 -0.96
C ALA A 120 -19.41 -10.31 -0.12
N PRO A 121 -19.54 -10.24 1.22
CA PRO A 121 -18.43 -9.84 2.10
C PRO A 121 -17.34 -10.91 2.24
N MET A 122 -17.63 -12.16 1.83
CA MET A 122 -16.73 -13.30 1.87
C MET A 122 -16.91 -14.13 0.60
N ALA A 123 -15.88 -14.87 0.18
CA ALA A 123 -15.96 -15.80 -0.93
C ALA A 123 -15.02 -17.01 -0.79
N PRO A 124 -15.34 -18.16 -1.41
CA PRO A 124 -14.42 -19.30 -1.48
C PRO A 124 -13.11 -18.93 -2.21
N PRO A 125 -11.94 -19.47 -1.79
CA PRO A 125 -10.65 -19.19 -2.41
C PRO A 125 -10.62 -19.31 -3.93
N GLN A 126 -11.21 -20.39 -4.47
CA GLN A 126 -11.19 -20.65 -5.91
C GLN A 126 -11.85 -19.52 -6.70
N GLN A 127 -12.98 -18.98 -6.21
CA GLN A 127 -13.67 -17.88 -6.88
C GLN A 127 -12.81 -16.61 -6.92
N ILE A 128 -12.08 -16.32 -5.84
CA ILE A 128 -11.16 -15.18 -5.78
C ILE A 128 -9.97 -15.39 -6.73
N LEU A 129 -9.37 -16.59 -6.75
CA LEU A 129 -8.27 -16.92 -7.67
C LEU A 129 -8.68 -16.73 -9.13
N ASP A 130 -9.87 -17.23 -9.49
CA ASP A 130 -10.41 -17.11 -10.85
C ASP A 130 -10.64 -15.63 -11.23
N ILE A 131 -11.13 -14.80 -10.30
CA ILE A 131 -11.36 -13.37 -10.55
C ILE A 131 -10.03 -12.63 -10.69
N VAL A 132 -9.13 -12.80 -9.72
CA VAL A 132 -7.88 -12.03 -9.62
C VAL A 132 -6.87 -12.45 -10.69
N GLY A 133 -6.82 -13.75 -11.03
CA GLY A 133 -6.00 -14.25 -12.16
C GLY A 133 -6.44 -13.69 -13.51
N ASN A 134 -7.67 -13.20 -13.64
CA ASN A 134 -8.23 -12.57 -14.84
C ASN A 134 -8.37 -11.04 -14.74
N LEU A 135 -7.81 -10.41 -13.70
CA LEU A 135 -7.89 -8.97 -13.48
C LEU A 135 -6.59 -8.29 -13.93
N SER A 136 -6.66 -7.50 -14.98
CA SER A 136 -5.56 -6.64 -15.42
C SER A 136 -5.57 -5.31 -14.67
N SER A 137 -4.39 -4.76 -14.46
CA SER A 137 -4.15 -3.49 -13.80
C SER A 137 -3.14 -2.66 -14.60
N THR A 138 -2.64 -1.56 -14.02
CA THR A 138 -1.65 -0.71 -14.73
C THR A 138 -0.30 -1.42 -14.84
N TYR A 139 0.08 -2.18 -13.81
CA TYR A 139 1.39 -2.83 -13.71
C TYR A 139 1.33 -4.36 -13.78
N VAL A 140 0.12 -4.95 -13.82
CA VAL A 140 -0.08 -6.40 -13.85
C VAL A 140 -1.00 -6.78 -15.02
N ASP A 141 -0.47 -7.57 -15.96
CA ASP A 141 -1.24 -8.13 -17.06
C ASP A 141 -2.06 -9.37 -16.64
N ALA A 142 -3.19 -9.59 -17.32
CA ALA A 142 -4.01 -10.79 -17.17
C ALA A 142 -4.42 -11.33 -18.55
N PRO A 143 -4.76 -12.63 -18.70
CA PRO A 143 -4.79 -13.65 -17.64
C PRO A 143 -3.39 -14.08 -17.18
N ARG A 144 -3.26 -14.42 -15.91
CA ARG A 144 -2.02 -14.91 -15.31
C ARG A 144 -2.29 -16.04 -14.32
N ASP A 145 -1.32 -16.93 -14.19
CA ASP A 145 -1.31 -17.93 -13.12
C ASP A 145 -0.80 -17.28 -11.84
N LEU A 146 -1.59 -17.36 -10.77
CA LEU A 146 -1.15 -16.94 -9.43
C LEU A 146 -0.23 -18.02 -8.87
N GLY A 147 0.97 -17.64 -8.45
CA GLY A 147 1.95 -18.63 -7.96
C GLY A 147 1.44 -19.44 -6.76
N GLN A 148 1.94 -20.68 -6.59
CA GLN A 148 1.50 -21.61 -5.53
C GLN A 148 1.50 -20.99 -4.13
N GLY A 149 2.44 -20.08 -3.83
CA GLY A 149 2.47 -19.37 -2.56
C GLY A 149 1.22 -18.52 -2.30
N LEU A 150 0.71 -17.81 -3.30
CA LEU A 150 -0.52 -17.01 -3.18
C LEU A 150 -1.74 -17.92 -3.03
N GLU A 151 -1.82 -19.01 -3.78
CA GLU A 151 -2.91 -19.99 -3.67
C GLU A 151 -2.96 -20.59 -2.26
N GLN A 152 -1.81 -21.00 -1.73
CA GLN A 152 -1.68 -21.55 -0.39
C GLN A 152 -2.10 -20.52 0.67
N ARG A 153 -1.60 -19.28 0.60
CA ARG A 153 -1.96 -18.24 1.57
C ARG A 153 -3.46 -17.96 1.57
N LEU A 154 -4.10 -17.93 0.41
CA LEU A 154 -5.54 -17.72 0.33
C LEU A 154 -6.33 -18.88 0.95
N ALA A 155 -5.90 -20.12 0.71
CA ALA A 155 -6.49 -21.30 1.34
C ALA A 155 -6.34 -21.25 2.87
N GLU A 156 -5.17 -20.89 3.39
CA GLU A 156 -4.91 -20.72 4.83
C GLU A 156 -5.81 -19.65 5.46
N VAL A 157 -6.09 -18.55 4.75
CA VAL A 157 -7.06 -17.53 5.20
C VAL A 157 -8.47 -18.11 5.28
N ALA A 158 -8.90 -18.87 4.27
CA ALA A 158 -10.23 -19.49 4.27
C ALA A 158 -10.41 -20.55 5.36
N GLU A 159 -9.38 -21.36 5.64
CA GLU A 159 -9.41 -22.37 6.72
C GLU A 159 -9.73 -21.73 8.08
N ARG A 160 -9.25 -20.51 8.32
CA ARG A 160 -9.52 -19.74 9.56
C ARG A 160 -10.93 -19.17 9.63
N HIS A 161 -11.62 -19.07 8.49
CA HIS A 161 -12.86 -18.32 8.33
C HIS A 161 -13.99 -19.19 7.73
N GLY A 162 -14.04 -20.47 8.12
CA GLY A 162 -15.15 -21.36 7.78
C GLY A 162 -15.19 -21.80 6.31
N GLY A 163 -14.06 -21.72 5.60
CA GLY A 163 -13.93 -22.10 4.19
C GLY A 163 -14.10 -20.95 3.21
N GLU A 164 -14.30 -19.73 3.69
CA GLU A 164 -14.42 -18.52 2.87
C GLU A 164 -13.43 -17.44 3.32
N VAL A 165 -13.03 -16.55 2.42
CA VAL A 165 -12.08 -15.46 2.68
C VAL A 165 -12.86 -14.16 2.89
N PRO A 166 -12.70 -13.46 4.03
CA PRO A 166 -13.27 -12.13 4.23
C PRO A 166 -12.58 -11.07 3.35
N LEU A 167 -13.32 -10.37 2.49
CA LEU A 167 -12.75 -9.42 1.53
C LEU A 167 -12.22 -8.12 2.15
N HIS A 168 -12.65 -7.78 3.35
CA HIS A 168 -12.18 -6.58 4.05
C HIS A 168 -11.29 -6.92 5.25
N GLY A 169 -10.82 -8.16 5.34
CA GLY A 169 -9.87 -8.59 6.36
C GLY A 169 -8.45 -8.14 6.05
N ARG A 170 -7.65 -7.94 7.10
CA ARG A 170 -6.23 -7.58 6.98
C ARG A 170 -5.45 -8.63 6.18
N LEU A 171 -5.70 -9.92 6.41
CA LEU A 171 -5.03 -11.00 5.69
C LEU A 171 -5.36 -11.01 4.20
N PHE A 172 -6.60 -10.67 3.82
CA PHE A 172 -6.94 -10.52 2.41
C PHE A 172 -6.28 -9.29 1.80
N ALA A 173 -6.26 -8.14 2.49
CA ALA A 173 -5.52 -6.96 2.03
C ALA A 173 -4.02 -7.27 1.81
N GLN A 174 -3.43 -8.08 2.68
CA GLN A 174 -2.05 -8.54 2.53
C GLN A 174 -1.87 -9.45 1.31
N TRP A 175 -2.82 -10.35 1.08
CA TRP A 175 -2.82 -11.21 -0.08
C TRP A 175 -2.92 -10.41 -1.39
N VAL A 176 -3.82 -9.41 -1.44
CA VAL A 176 -3.96 -8.53 -2.61
C VAL A 176 -2.70 -7.66 -2.80
N HIS A 177 -2.05 -7.19 -1.73
CA HIS A 177 -0.74 -6.53 -1.82
C HIS A 177 0.28 -7.41 -2.56
N HIS A 178 0.37 -8.69 -2.25
CA HIS A 178 1.28 -9.58 -2.96
C HIS A 178 0.82 -9.93 -4.38
N ALA A 179 -0.47 -9.87 -4.66
CA ALA A 179 -1.01 -10.07 -6.01
C ALA A 179 -0.78 -8.84 -6.92
N PHE A 180 -0.80 -7.63 -6.37
CA PHE A 180 -0.66 -6.33 -7.08
C PHE A 180 0.29 -5.39 -6.31
N PRO A 181 1.60 -5.67 -6.31
CA PRO A 181 2.54 -5.05 -5.37
C PRO A 181 2.79 -3.55 -5.58
N GLN A 182 2.64 -3.04 -6.80
CA GLN A 182 2.76 -1.61 -7.09
C GLN A 182 1.52 -0.79 -6.69
N GLU A 183 0.35 -1.44 -6.57
CA GLU A 183 -0.95 -0.76 -6.53
C GLU A 183 -1.62 -0.89 -5.18
N CYS A 184 -1.47 -2.05 -4.54
CA CYS A 184 -2.12 -2.39 -3.28
C CYS A 184 -1.19 -2.21 -2.09
N PRO A 185 -1.49 -1.31 -1.13
CA PRO A 185 -0.67 -1.10 0.05
C PRO A 185 -0.61 -2.36 0.95
N TYR A 186 0.55 -2.60 1.54
CA TYR A 186 0.70 -3.59 2.59
C TYR A 186 -0.07 -3.14 3.85
N PRO A 187 -0.88 -4.00 4.48
CA PRO A 187 -1.71 -3.62 5.62
C PRO A 187 -0.90 -3.58 6.92
N HIS A 188 -0.09 -2.53 7.05
CA HIS A 188 0.69 -2.26 8.24
C HIS A 188 -0.23 -1.90 9.42
N VAL A 189 0.05 -2.45 10.60
CA VAL A 189 -0.67 -2.12 11.83
C VAL A 189 0.03 -0.92 12.47
N HIS A 190 -0.58 0.26 12.36
CA HIS A 190 -0.02 1.48 12.91
C HIS A 190 -0.25 1.55 14.42
N GLU A 191 0.77 1.98 15.18
CA GLU A 191 0.64 2.23 16.62
C GLU A 191 -0.34 3.38 16.92
N ALA A 192 -0.37 4.40 16.06
CA ALA A 192 -1.24 5.56 16.21
C ALA A 192 -1.79 6.03 14.87
N ALA A 193 -3.11 6.09 14.72
CA ALA A 193 -3.77 6.56 13.49
C ALA A 193 -3.35 7.98 13.06
N ALA A 194 -2.89 8.81 14.00
CA ALA A 194 -2.42 10.15 13.71
C ALA A 194 -1.25 10.19 12.71
N VAL A 195 -0.41 9.15 12.66
CA VAL A 195 0.75 9.11 11.73
C VAL A 195 0.33 9.14 10.25
N LEU A 196 -0.92 8.78 9.95
CA LEU A 196 -1.50 8.83 8.61
C LEU A 196 -2.16 10.18 8.29
N THR A 197 -2.01 11.18 9.16
CA THR A 197 -2.57 12.52 8.93
C THR A 197 -1.46 13.51 8.60
N PRO A 198 -1.61 14.38 7.59
CA PRO A 198 -0.61 15.40 7.27
C PRO A 198 -0.31 16.35 8.44
N GLY A 199 -1.32 16.68 9.24
CA GLY A 199 -1.17 17.55 10.42
C GLY A 199 -0.17 17.01 11.45
N HIS A 200 -0.05 15.69 11.58
CA HIS A 200 0.92 15.06 12.49
C HIS A 200 2.38 15.38 12.13
N TRP A 201 2.66 15.60 10.85
CA TRP A 201 3.99 15.85 10.30
C TRP A 201 4.25 17.33 9.98
N ALA A 202 3.24 18.19 10.12
CA ALA A 202 3.34 19.63 9.93
C ALA A 202 3.68 20.39 11.23
N GLU A 203 3.48 19.76 12.39
CA GLU A 203 3.61 20.41 13.70
C GLU A 203 4.86 19.93 14.48
N GLY A 204 5.63 20.89 15.02
CA GLY A 204 6.71 20.62 15.98
C GLY A 204 8.08 20.29 15.36
N ASN A 205 8.79 19.32 15.94
CA ASN A 205 10.12 18.87 15.50
C ASN A 205 10.09 17.63 14.59
N ARG A 206 8.89 17.16 14.23
CA ARG A 206 8.70 16.01 13.35
C ARG A 206 8.75 16.50 11.91
N THR A 207 9.52 15.81 11.09
CA THR A 207 9.66 16.13 9.67
C THR A 207 9.49 14.85 8.88
N ALA A 208 8.69 14.91 7.82
CA ALA A 208 8.64 13.83 6.85
C ALA A 208 9.99 13.69 6.14
N ALA A 209 10.72 14.80 5.89
CA ALA A 209 11.97 14.81 5.15
C ALA A 209 13.20 14.38 5.98
N ALA A 210 14.07 13.60 5.34
CA ALA A 210 15.38 13.16 5.81
C ALA A 210 16.41 14.29 5.77
N ALA A 211 17.35 14.28 6.71
CA ALA A 211 18.54 15.11 6.63
C ALA A 211 19.43 14.67 5.45
N LYS A 212 20.20 15.59 4.87
CA LYS A 212 21.12 15.26 3.76
C LYS A 212 22.15 14.21 4.19
N GLU A 213 22.60 14.30 5.44
CA GLU A 213 23.56 13.39 6.05
C GLU A 213 22.99 11.98 6.20
N GLU A 214 21.70 11.85 6.53
CA GLU A 214 21.01 10.55 6.60
C GLU A 214 21.00 9.86 5.24
N ARG A 215 20.60 10.60 4.19
CA ARG A 215 20.55 10.10 2.82
C ARG A 215 21.93 9.64 2.34
N GLN A 216 22.94 10.49 2.52
CA GLN A 216 24.32 10.16 2.15
C GLN A 216 24.87 8.94 2.89
N ARG A 217 24.57 8.82 4.19
CA ARG A 217 24.98 7.65 4.97
C ARG A 217 24.37 6.36 4.42
N LYS A 218 23.08 6.36 4.08
CA LYS A 218 22.39 5.15 3.57
C LYS A 218 22.90 4.72 2.20
N ILE A 219 23.21 5.69 1.33
CA ILE A 219 23.86 5.40 0.05
C ILE A 219 25.23 4.75 0.27
N ALA A 220 26.06 5.34 1.14
CA ALA A 220 27.40 4.81 1.44
C ALA A 220 27.38 3.42 2.10
N GLU A 221 26.42 3.16 3.01
CA GLU A 221 26.23 1.85 3.65
C GLU A 221 25.89 0.76 2.62
N ALA A 222 25.02 1.06 1.64
CA ALA A 222 24.67 0.12 0.57
C ALA A 222 25.84 -0.18 -0.37
N GLU A 223 26.60 0.84 -0.78
CA GLU A 223 27.80 0.67 -1.61
C GLU A 223 28.86 -0.20 -0.91
N ALA A 224 29.06 0.02 0.40
CA ALA A 224 29.96 -0.80 1.20
C ALA A 224 29.48 -2.25 1.30
N GLY A 225 28.17 -2.49 1.49
CA GLY A 225 27.57 -3.81 1.54
C GLY A 225 27.69 -4.60 0.23
N ALA A 226 27.47 -3.94 -0.92
CA ALA A 226 27.62 -4.53 -2.24
C ALA A 226 29.08 -4.97 -2.50
N SER A 227 30.06 -4.18 -2.05
CA SER A 227 31.48 -4.51 -2.19
C SER A 227 31.93 -5.72 -1.36
N ALA A 228 31.19 -6.04 -0.29
CA ALA A 228 31.50 -7.14 0.63
C ALA A 228 30.96 -8.51 0.16
N GLY A 229 30.29 -8.58 -0.99
CA GLY A 229 29.79 -9.85 -1.55
C GLY A 229 28.69 -10.50 -0.71
N ALA A 230 27.90 -9.71 0.01
CA ALA A 230 26.71 -10.21 0.69
C ALA A 230 25.77 -10.82 -0.37
N ALA A 231 25.62 -12.14 -0.33
CA ALA A 231 24.69 -12.84 -1.20
C ALA A 231 23.29 -12.24 -0.99
N GLU A 232 22.70 -11.72 -2.06
CA GLU A 232 21.26 -11.49 -2.13
C GLU A 232 20.60 -12.86 -1.97
N GLY A 233 20.32 -13.23 -0.72
CA GLY A 233 19.51 -14.39 -0.42
C GLY A 233 18.18 -14.17 -1.09
N GLY A 234 17.93 -14.90 -2.18
CA GLY A 234 16.69 -14.81 -2.94
C GLY A 234 15.51 -14.82 -1.99
N ARG A 235 14.72 -13.74 -1.99
CA ARG A 235 13.44 -13.65 -1.28
C ARG A 235 12.48 -14.65 -1.91
N SER A 236 12.59 -15.92 -1.51
CA SER A 236 11.70 -16.99 -1.95
C SER A 236 10.51 -17.18 -1.00
N GLU A 237 10.46 -16.45 0.12
CA GLU A 237 9.33 -16.49 1.05
C GLU A 237 8.61 -15.14 1.02
N LEU A 238 7.32 -15.17 0.66
CA LEU A 238 6.41 -14.03 0.80
C LEU A 238 6.49 -13.53 2.24
N ALA A 239 6.88 -12.27 2.44
CA ALA A 239 6.93 -11.64 3.76
C ALA A 239 5.50 -11.57 4.33
N TRP A 240 5.12 -12.60 5.09
CA TRP A 240 3.74 -12.82 5.51
C TRP A 240 3.58 -12.67 7.03
N SER A 241 2.52 -11.98 7.45
CA SER A 241 2.09 -11.86 8.85
C SER A 241 0.70 -12.43 9.04
N ASP A 242 0.59 -13.38 9.98
CA ASP A 242 -0.63 -14.12 10.32
C ASP A 242 -1.64 -13.35 11.18
N GLU A 243 -1.32 -12.13 11.58
CA GLU A 243 -2.21 -11.28 12.37
C GLU A 243 -3.46 -10.90 11.56
N GLU A 244 -4.65 -11.21 12.09
CA GLU A 244 -5.92 -10.88 11.42
C GLU A 244 -6.67 -9.76 12.13
N VAL A 245 -7.18 -8.82 11.33
CA VAL A 245 -8.05 -7.74 11.80
C VAL A 245 -9.25 -7.67 10.85
N LEU A 246 -10.44 -7.89 11.40
CA LEU A 246 -11.70 -7.79 10.67
C LEU A 246 -12.46 -6.53 11.08
N PRO A 247 -12.99 -5.73 10.14
CA PRO A 247 -13.96 -4.69 10.45
C PRO A 247 -15.19 -5.35 11.08
N VAL A 248 -15.49 -4.99 12.33
CA VAL A 248 -16.62 -5.44 13.18
C VAL A 248 -17.56 -6.46 12.53
N HIS A 249 -17.40 -7.74 12.87
CA HIS A 249 -18.45 -8.74 12.62
C HIS A 249 -19.62 -8.49 13.58
N GLU A 250 -20.78 -8.03 13.07
CA GLU A 250 -22.02 -8.21 13.82
C GLU A 250 -22.27 -9.72 13.93
N PRO A 251 -22.37 -10.29 15.16
CA PRO A 251 -22.77 -11.68 15.29
C PRO A 251 -24.18 -11.84 14.68
N PRO A 252 -24.47 -12.97 14.00
CA PRO A 252 -25.79 -13.22 13.45
C PRO A 252 -26.84 -13.03 14.56
N ARG A 253 -27.80 -12.14 14.34
CA ARG A 253 -28.88 -11.87 15.30
C ARG A 253 -29.55 -13.20 15.65
N ALA A 254 -29.44 -13.60 16.92
CA ALA A 254 -30.19 -14.75 17.43
C ALA A 254 -31.69 -14.53 17.12
N PRO A 255 -32.43 -15.57 16.71
CA PRO A 255 -33.86 -15.44 16.45
C PRO A 255 -34.54 -14.86 17.69
N ALA A 256 -35.29 -13.77 17.49
CA ALA A 256 -35.99 -13.08 18.56
C ALA A 256 -36.82 -14.11 19.36
N ARG A 257 -36.56 -14.21 20.66
CA ARG A 257 -37.37 -15.06 21.54
C ARG A 257 -38.80 -14.52 21.48
N PRO A 258 -39.82 -15.36 21.22
CA PRO A 258 -41.20 -14.90 21.32
C PRO A 258 -41.44 -14.42 22.75
N TRP A 259 -42.05 -13.25 22.85
CA TRP A 259 -42.47 -12.67 24.12
C TRP A 259 -43.42 -13.66 24.81
N ALA A 260 -43.15 -13.95 26.07
CA ALA A 260 -44.00 -14.72 26.97
C ALA A 260 -44.60 -13.78 28.00
#